data_AF-A0A0S2EL14-F1
#
_entry.id   AF-A0A0S2EL14-F1
#
_cell.length_a   1.000
_cell.length_b   1.000
_cell.length_c   1.000
_cell.angle_alpha   90.00
_cell.angle_beta   90.00
_cell.angle_gamma   90.00
#
_symmetry.space_group_name_H-M   'P 1'
#
loop_
_entity.id
_entity.type
_entity.pdbx_description
1 polymer ?
#
loop_
_entity_poly.entity_id
_entity_poly.type
_entity_poly.pdbx_seq_one_letter_code
_entity_poly.pdbx_strand_id
1 'polypeptide(L)' 'MGEHKRIVIEDYPVENLPEELRGGIEPGHRVTVTVEEASDRWSDLFRRIDAYQSANARPVTTEEAVARVRALRDEWD' A
#
# COMPACT_ATOMS: atom_id res chain seq x y z
N MET A 1 -2.45 10.96 -5.61
CA MET A 1 -1.18 10.44 -5.07
C MET A 1 -1.15 10.92 -3.64
N GLY A 2 -1.43 10.05 -2.66
CA GLY A 2 -1.53 10.47 -1.26
C GLY A 2 -0.19 11.05 -0.81
N GLU A 3 -0.20 12.26 -0.28
CA GLU A 3 0.96 12.84 0.37
C GLU A 3 1.14 12.09 1.68
N HIS A 4 2.25 11.36 1.83
CA HIS A 4 2.57 10.71 3.09
C HIS A 4 3.25 11.72 3.98
N LYS A 5 2.68 11.93 5.17
CA LYS A 5 3.25 12.85 6.13
C LYS A 5 4.57 12.28 6.66
N ARG A 6 5.68 12.95 6.34
CA ARG A 6 7.01 12.67 6.88
C ARG A 6 7.37 13.76 7.89
N ILE A 7 7.72 13.36 9.10
CA ILE A 7 8.24 14.25 10.14
C ILE A 7 9.66 13.79 10.45
N VAL A 8 10.62 14.71 10.31
CA VAL A 8 12.02 14.48 10.70
C VAL A 8 12.29 15.33 11.92
N ILE A 9 12.63 14.68 13.03
CA ILE A 9 13.07 15.34 14.26
C ILE A 9 14.56 15.07 14.37
N GLU A 10 15.35 16.09 14.13
CA GLU A 10 16.80 16.03 14.34
C GLU A 10 17.08 16.16 15.83
N ASP A 11 18.22 15.60 16.27
CA ASP A 11 18.80 15.91 17.58
C ASP A 11 17.94 15.41 18.78
N TYR A 12 17.03 14.47 18.56
CA TYR A 12 16.17 13.93 19.61
C TYR A 12 17.00 13.19 20.70
N PRO A 13 16.79 13.50 21.99
CA PRO A 13 17.49 12.82 23.07
C PRO A 13 17.03 11.37 23.17
N VAL A 14 17.99 10.43 23.21
CA VAL A 14 17.71 8.99 23.33
C VAL A 14 16.90 8.66 24.58
N GLU A 15 17.00 9.46 25.65
CA GLU A 15 16.22 9.30 26.89
C GLU A 15 14.71 9.36 26.67
N ASN A 16 14.25 10.12 25.66
CA ASN A 16 12.83 10.23 25.33
C ASN A 16 12.36 9.20 24.29
N LEU A 17 13.29 8.42 23.71
CA LEU A 17 12.94 7.38 22.73
C LEU A 17 12.43 6.11 23.46
N PRO A 18 11.31 5.49 23.01
CA PRO A 18 10.84 4.23 23.57
C PRO A 18 11.92 3.13 23.48
N GLU A 19 12.00 2.27 24.50
CA GLU A 19 13.02 1.21 24.59
C GLU A 19 12.95 0.23 23.41
N GLU A 20 11.75 -0.05 22.91
CA GLU A 20 11.49 -0.89 21.74
C GLU A 20 12.16 -0.36 20.45
N LEU A 21 12.34 0.95 20.33
CA LEU A 21 12.95 1.62 19.18
C LEU A 21 14.42 1.99 19.41
N ARG A 22 14.94 1.85 20.65
CA ARG A 22 16.35 2.16 20.95
C ARG A 22 17.32 1.18 20.32
N GLY A 23 16.95 -0.08 20.11
CA GLY A 23 17.78 -1.06 19.42
C GLY A 23 19.21 -1.23 19.95
N GLY A 24 19.48 -0.87 21.22
CA GLY A 24 20.81 -0.91 21.84
C GLY A 24 21.62 0.39 21.83
N ILE A 25 21.04 1.53 21.47
CA ILE A 25 21.72 2.84 21.57
C ILE A 25 21.82 3.27 23.04
N GLU A 26 23.03 3.59 23.49
CA GLU A 26 23.28 4.03 24.87
C GLU A 26 22.59 5.38 25.18
N PRO A 27 21.97 5.51 26.37
CA PRO A 27 21.39 6.77 26.83
C PRO A 27 22.50 7.84 26.94
N GLY A 28 22.32 8.96 26.22
CA GLY A 28 23.31 10.04 26.11
C GLY A 28 23.65 10.44 24.67
N HIS A 29 23.26 9.62 23.69
CA HIS A 29 23.43 9.95 22.27
C HIS A 29 22.27 10.81 21.75
N ARG A 30 22.53 11.57 20.68
CA ARG A 30 21.54 12.35 19.94
C ARG A 30 21.19 11.56 18.68
N VAL A 31 19.91 11.32 18.46
CA VAL A 31 19.43 10.51 17.33
C VAL A 31 18.49 11.31 16.44
N THR A 32 18.46 10.96 15.16
CA THR A 32 17.48 11.51 14.23
C THR A 32 16.31 10.55 14.16
N VAL A 33 15.11 11.03 14.49
CA VAL A 33 13.87 10.25 14.42
C VAL A 33 13.10 10.66 13.17
N THR A 34 12.92 9.72 12.26
CA THR A 34 12.08 9.90 11.07
C THR A 34 10.79 9.13 11.28
N VAL A 35 9.66 9.84 11.35
CA VAL A 35 8.32 9.26 11.41
C VAL A 35 7.67 9.42 10.04
N GLU A 36 7.35 8.29 9.42
CA GLU A 36 6.65 8.25 8.13
C GLU A 36 5.29 7.62 8.31
N GLU A 37 4.26 8.26 7.79
CA GLU A 37 2.95 7.63 7.67
C GLU A 37 3.06 6.44 6.71
N ALA A 38 2.85 5.24 7.26
CA ALA A 38 2.80 4.03 6.46
C ALA A 38 1.63 4.15 5.48
N SER A 39 1.94 4.41 4.21
CA SER A 39 0.96 4.29 3.17
C SER A 39 0.53 2.84 3.10
N ASP A 40 -0.69 2.54 3.53
CA ASP A 40 -1.26 1.22 3.27
C ASP A 40 -1.81 1.18 1.83
N ARG A 41 -0.91 1.44 0.87
CA ARG A 41 -1.16 1.36 -0.57
C ARG A 41 -1.80 0.02 -0.93
N TRP A 42 -1.47 -1.03 -0.20
CA TRP A 42 -2.04 -2.36 -0.36
C TRP A 42 -3.52 -2.37 0.04
N SER A 43 -3.88 -1.86 1.22
CA SER A 43 -5.27 -1.71 1.63
C SER A 43 -6.08 -0.83 0.68
N ASP A 44 -5.52 0.28 0.20
CA ASP A 44 -6.18 1.12 -0.82
C ASP A 44 -6.37 0.40 -2.15
N LEU A 45 -5.39 -0.40 -2.58
CA LEU A 45 -5.49 -1.21 -3.80
C LEU A 45 -6.56 -2.29 -3.65
N PHE A 46 -6.57 -3.03 -2.54
CA PHE A 46 -7.58 -4.05 -2.27
C PHE A 46 -8.99 -3.47 -2.21
N ARG A 47 -9.17 -2.31 -1.58
CA ARG A 47 -10.45 -1.60 -1.56
C ARG A 47 -10.94 -1.22 -2.96
N ARG A 48 -10.03 -0.82 -3.87
CA ARG A 48 -10.39 -0.50 -5.26
C ARG A 48 -10.76 -1.74 -6.06
N ILE A 49 -10.04 -2.85 -5.86
CA ILE A 49 -10.34 -4.14 -6.50
C ILE A 49 -11.72 -4.63 -6.06
N ASP A 50 -12.00 -4.58 -4.76
CA ASP A 50 -13.29 -4.99 -4.19
C ASP A 50 -14.45 -4.14 -4.74
N ALA A 51 -14.28 -2.82 -4.78
CA ALA A 51 -15.27 -1.91 -5.36
C ALA A 51 -15.52 -2.19 -6.85
N TYR A 52 -14.46 -2.45 -7.62
CA TYR A 52 -14.56 -2.80 -9.02
C TYR A 52 -15.27 -4.14 -9.23
N GLN A 53 -14.93 -5.17 -8.45
CA GLN A 53 -15.58 -6.47 -8.51
C GLN A 53 -17.05 -6.36 -8.10
N SER A 54 -17.38 -5.67 -7.02
CA SER A 54 -18.77 -5.48 -6.57
C SER A 54 -19.62 -4.74 -7.61
N ALA A 55 -19.07 -3.73 -8.29
CA ALA A 55 -19.79 -2.99 -9.32
C ALA A 55 -19.86 -3.71 -10.67
N ASN A 56 -18.90 -4.59 -10.98
CA ASN A 56 -18.75 -5.25 -12.29
C ASN A 56 -18.88 -6.77 -12.24
N ALA A 57 -19.39 -7.34 -11.15
CA ALA A 57 -19.65 -8.77 -11.00
C ALA A 57 -20.79 -9.22 -11.93
N ARG A 58 -20.51 -9.29 -13.23
CA ARG A 58 -21.13 -10.28 -14.09
C ARG A 58 -20.19 -11.48 -14.08
N PRO A 59 -20.37 -12.45 -13.16
CA PRO A 59 -19.64 -13.69 -13.26
C PRO A 59 -19.97 -14.30 -14.62
N VAL A 60 -18.96 -14.40 -15.48
CA VAL A 60 -19.04 -15.12 -16.74
C VAL A 60 -18.34 -16.44 -16.54
N THR A 61 -18.89 -17.48 -17.14
CA THR A 61 -18.23 -18.78 -17.22
C THR A 61 -16.98 -18.68 -18.09
N THR A 62 -16.05 -19.62 -17.89
CA THR A 62 -14.86 -19.75 -18.74
C THR A 62 -15.25 -19.88 -20.21
N GLU A 63 -16.32 -20.60 -20.52
CA GLU A 63 -16.82 -20.82 -21.88
C GLU A 63 -17.31 -19.52 -22.52
N GLU A 64 -18.08 -18.70 -21.79
CA GLU A 64 -18.53 -17.38 -22.25
C GLU A 64 -17.37 -16.41 -22.44
N ALA A 65 -16.38 -16.43 -21.55
CA ALA A 65 -15.17 -15.61 -21.68
C ALA A 65 -14.39 -15.99 -22.95
N VAL A 66 -14.20 -17.29 -23.20
CA VAL A 66 -13.52 -17.79 -24.40
C VAL A 66 -14.31 -17.45 -25.66
N ALA A 67 -15.64 -17.61 -25.64
CA ALA A 67 -16.48 -17.24 -26.78
C ALA A 67 -16.36 -15.75 -27.12
N ARG A 68 -16.36 -14.87 -26.11
CA ARG A 68 -16.17 -13.42 -26.29
C ARG A 68 -14.80 -13.08 -26.88
N VAL A 69 -13.73 -13.72 -26.39
CA VAL A 69 -12.38 -13.52 -26.92
C VAL A 69 -12.30 -13.98 -28.38
N ARG A 70 -12.92 -15.09 -28.75
CA ARG A 70 -12.94 -15.58 -30.13
C ARG A 70 -13.71 -14.63 -31.05
N ALA A 71 -14.89 -14.16 -30.64
CA ALA A 71 -15.66 -13.18 -31.41
C ALA A 71 -14.86 -11.88 -31.64
N LEU A 72 -14.16 -11.40 -30.61
CA LEU A 72 -13.29 -10.23 -30.73
C LEU A 72 -12.07 -10.48 -31.61
N ARG A 73 -11.54 -11.70 -31.67
CA ARG A 73 -10.45 -12.03 -32.60
C ARG A 73 -10.96 -12.05 -34.03
N ASP A 74 -12.08 -12.73 -34.27
CA ASP A 74 -12.64 -12.95 -35.59
C ASP A 74 -13.18 -11.65 -36.23
N GLU A 75 -13.42 -10.59 -35.45
CA GLU A 75 -13.72 -9.23 -35.94
C GLU A 75 -12.49 -8.53 -36.55
N TRP A 76 -11.28 -8.95 -36.17
CA TRP A 76 -10.03 -8.31 -36.60
C TRP A 76 -9.27 -9.12 -37.67
N ASP A 77 -9.77 -10.30 -38.03
CA ASP A 77 -9.32 -11.14 -39.16
C ASP A 77 -10.19 -10.88 -40.42
#